data_AF-A0A9C9NBX6-F1
#
_entry.id   AF-A0A9C9NBX6-F1
#
_cell.length_a   1.000
_cell.length_b   1.000
_cell.length_c   1.000
_cell.angle_alpha   90.00
_cell.angle_beta   90.00
_cell.angle_gamma   90.00
#
_symmetry.space_group_name_H-M   'P 1'
#
loop_
_entity.id
_entity.type
_entity.pdbx_description
1 polymer ?
#
loop_
_entity_poly.entity_id
_entity_poly.type
_entity_poly.pdbx_seq_one_letter_code
_entity_poly.pdbx_strand_id
1 'polypeptide(L)' 'MDGVTVIDHPLVQHKLTIMRKKETSTASFRRLLREISTLLCYEVTRNLD' A
#
# COMPACT_ATOMS: atom_id res chain seq x y z
N MET A 1 5.79 -16.58 -11.98
CA MET A 1 5.13 -15.27 -11.92
C MET A 1 6.12 -14.27 -12.48
N ASP A 2 6.26 -14.24 -13.81
CA ASP A 2 7.16 -13.27 -14.44
C ASP A 2 6.49 -11.89 -14.45
N GLY A 3 7.27 -10.85 -14.15
CA GLY A 3 6.79 -9.46 -14.13
C GLY A 3 6.01 -9.03 -12.88
N VAL A 4 6.08 -9.77 -11.77
CA VAL A 4 5.44 -9.37 -10.50
C VAL A 4 6.49 -8.94 -9.48
N THR A 5 6.36 -7.71 -8.98
CA THR A 5 7.16 -7.20 -7.86
C THR A 5 6.31 -7.19 -6.58
N VAL A 6 6.69 -8.00 -5.59
CA VAL A 6 6.06 -7.98 -4.26
C VAL A 6 6.75 -6.93 -3.41
N ILE A 7 5.99 -5.93 -2.96
CA ILE A 7 6.52 -4.82 -2.15
C ILE A 7 6.52 -5.24 -0.67
N ASP A 8 7.72 -5.52 -0.14
CA ASP A 8 7.94 -5.93 1.25
C ASP A 8 8.31 -4.72 2.13
N HIS A 9 7.33 -3.86 2.39
CA HIS A 9 7.50 -2.68 3.23
C HIS A 9 6.65 -2.79 4.52
N PRO A 10 7.23 -2.70 5.73
CA PRO A 10 6.51 -2.89 7.00
C PRO A 10 5.27 -1.99 7.16
N LEU A 11 5.36 -0.73 6.74
CA LEU A 11 4.21 0.18 6.77
C LEU A 11 3.09 -0.19 5.80
N VAL A 12 3.41 -0.76 4.63
CA VAL A 12 2.39 -1.23 3.68
C VAL A 12 1.65 -2.42 4.31
N GLN A 13 2.37 -3.37 4.90
CA GLN A 13 1.78 -4.52 5.59
C GLN A 13 0.88 -4.09 6.78
N HIS A 14 1.37 -3.17 7.61
CA HIS A 14 0.60 -2.65 8.75
C HIS A 14 -0.70 -1.96 8.29
N LYS A 15 -0.60 -1.04 7.32
CA LYS A 15 -1.77 -0.30 6.81
C LYS A 15 -2.76 -1.22 6.09
N LEU A 16 -2.27 -2.18 5.30
CA LEU A 16 -3.08 -3.16 4.59
C LEU A 16 -3.84 -4.08 5.57
N THR A 17 -3.21 -4.46 6.68
CA THR A 17 -3.86 -5.23 7.76
C THR A 17 -5.07 -4.49 8.32
N ILE A 18 -4.93 -3.19 8.58
CA ILE A 18 -6.05 -2.36 9.05
C ILE A 18 -7.10 -2.19 7.94
N MET A 19 -6.68 -1.96 6.71
CA MET A 19 -7.59 -1.75 5.57
C MET A 19 -8.47 -2.97 5.28
N ARG A 20 -8.01 -4.20 5.57
CA ARG A 20 -8.75 -5.45 5.38
C ARG A 20 -9.77 -5.77 6.48
N LYS A 21 -9.76 -5.03 7.59
CA LYS A 21 -10.75 -5.18 8.67
C LYS A 21 -12.15 -4.77 8.17
N LYS A 22 -13.18 -5.57 8.45
CA LYS A 22 -14.56 -5.33 7.99
C LYS A 22 -15.18 -4.09 8.64
N GLU A 23 -14.72 -3.79 9.84
CA GLU A 23 -15.10 -2.67 10.69
C GLU A 23 -14.44 -1.34 10.29
N THR A 24 -13.51 -1.35 9.33
CA THR A 24 -12.86 -0.13 8.84
C THR A 24 -13.87 0.75 8.11
N SER A 25 -14.07 1.97 8.61
CA SER A 25 -14.98 2.94 7.99
C SER A 25 -14.53 3.34 6.59
N THR A 26 -15.47 3.73 5.73
CA THR A 26 -15.18 4.14 4.35
C THR A 26 -14.19 5.32 4.29
N ALA A 27 -14.24 6.23 5.26
CA ALA A 27 -13.29 7.33 5.37
C ALA A 27 -11.87 6.84 5.66
N SER A 28 -11.72 5.94 6.63
CA SER A 28 -10.43 5.35 7.00
C SER A 28 -9.86 4.49 5.89
N PHE A 29 -10.70 3.71 5.20
CA PHE A 29 -10.31 2.91 4.04
C PHE A 29 -9.69 3.80 2.95
N ARG A 30 -10.37 4.89 2.56
CA ARG A 30 -9.85 5.83 1.56
C ARG A 30 -8.55 6.49 2.00
N ARG A 31 -8.38 6.80 3.29
CA ARG A 31 -7.13 7.35 3.82
C ARG A 31 -5.99 6.34 3.72
N LEU A 32 -6.19 5.12 4.20
CA LEU A 32 -5.21 4.04 4.14
C LEU A 32 -4.82 3.71 2.70
N LEU A 33 -5.79 3.68 1.78
CA LEU A 33 -5.53 3.46 0.36
C LEU A 33 -4.58 4.52 -0.21
N ARG A 34 -4.82 5.81 0.07
CA ARG A 34 -3.94 6.90 -0.38
C ARG A 34 -2.53 6.74 0.16
N GLU A 35 -2.40 6.44 1.46
CA GLU A 35 -1.10 6.25 2.11
C GLU A 35 -0.34 5.07 1.51
N ILE A 36 -1.01 3.94 1.26
CA ILE A 36 -0.43 2.78 0.60
C ILE A 36 -0.01 3.16 -0.83
N SER A 37 -0.88 3.81 -1.61
CA SER A 37 -0.58 4.23 -2.99
C SER A 37 0.67 5.12 -3.07
N THR A 38 0.89 6.02 -2.11
CA THR A 38 2.13 6.83 -2.06
C THR A 38 3.37 5.95 -1.87
N LEU A 39 3.31 4.96 -0.98
CA LEU A 39 4.43 4.03 -0.75
C LEU A 39 4.69 3.16 -1.98
N LEU A 40 3.64 2.68 -2.66
CA LEU A 40 3.78 1.92 -3.90
C LEU A 40 4.38 2.78 -5.03
N CYS A 41 3.95 4.05 -5.12
CA CYS A 41 4.48 4.98 -6.11
C CYS A 41 5.99 5.15 -5.93
N TYR A 42 6.46 5.37 -4.70
CA TYR A 42 7.88 5.48 -4.39
C TYR A 42 8.67 4.27 -4.91
N GLU A 43 8.21 3.05 -4.63
CA GLU A 43 8.89 1.82 -5.09
C GLU A 43 8.88 1.68 -6.62
N VAL A 44 7.78 2.05 -7.29
CA VAL A 44 7.70 1.99 -8.77
C VAL A 44 8.62 3.03 -9.41
N THR A 45 8.75 4.20 -8.80
CA THR A 45 9.61 5.29 -9.29
C THR A 45 11.07 5.15 -8.88
N ARG A 46 11.45 4.11 -8.15
CA ARG A 46 12.79 3.98 -7.56
C ARG A 46 13.93 3.97 -8.58
N ASN A 47 13.65 3.53 -9.81
CA ASN A 47 14.62 3.44 -10.90
C ASN A 47 14.44 4.56 -11.94
N LEU A 48 13.72 5.64 -11.59
CA LEU A 48 13.75 6.86 -12.39
C LEU A 48 15.07 7.59 -12.10
N ASP A 49 15.91 7.68 -13.13
CA ASP A 49 17.09 8.56 -13.15
C ASP A 49 16.69 10.04 -13.29
#